data_AF-A0A2V6JTQ6-F1
#
_entry.id   AF-A0A2V6JTQ6-F1
#
_cell.length_a   1.000
_cell.length_b   1.000
_cell.length_c   1.000
_cell.angle_alpha   90.00
_cell.angle_beta   90.00
_cell.angle_gamma   90.00
#
_symmetry.space_group_name_H-M   'P 1'
#
loop_
_entity.id
_entity.type
_entity.pdbx_description
1 polymer ?
#
loop_
_entity_poly.entity_id
_entity_poly.type
_entity_poly.pdbx_seq_one_letter_code
_entity_poly.pdbx_strand_id
1 'polypeptide(L)' 'MQGSEILKEDGEESVIDAGIIVAAQKVEHYEIASYGSVRTFAQLLGKDKSADLLQATLDEESEANELLNKLAEDIV' A
#
# COMPACT_ATOMS: atom_id res chain seq x y z
N MET A 1 -11.35 -4.48 8.86
CA MET A 1 -10.77 -3.83 7.65
C MET A 1 -11.87 -3.77 6.61
N GLN A 2 -12.01 -2.66 5.88
CA GLN A 2 -13.06 -2.49 4.87
C GLN A 2 -13.06 -3.61 3.80
N GLY A 3 -11.90 -4.22 3.49
CA GLY A 3 -11.82 -5.32 2.52
C GLY A 3 -12.69 -6.54 2.83
N SER A 4 -12.96 -6.86 4.10
CA SER A 4 -13.83 -8.00 4.46
C SER A 4 -15.33 -7.70 4.30
N GLU A 5 -15.71 -6.43 4.17
CA GLU A 5 -17.10 -6.04 3.94
C GLU A 5 -17.45 -6.07 2.45
N ILE A 6 -16.49 -5.73 1.57
CA ILE A 6 -16.64 -5.78 0.11
C ILE A 6 -16.87 -7.21 -0.39
N LEU A 7 -16.23 -8.20 0.23
CA LEU A 7 -16.42 -9.62 -0.08
C LEU A 7 -17.84 -10.17 0.19
N LYS A 8 -18.72 -9.38 0.82
CA LYS A 8 -20.09 -9.76 1.17
C LYS A 8 -21.15 -9.07 0.31
N GLU A 9 -20.76 -8.23 -0.65
CA GLU A 9 -21.69 -7.54 -1.54
C GLU A 9 -22.00 -8.40 -2.78
N ASP A 10 -23.29 -8.54 -3.11
CA ASP A 10 -23.75 -9.15 -4.37
C ASP A 10 -23.45 -8.19 -5.55
N GLY A 11 -22.27 -8.34 -6.16
CA GLY A 11 -21.82 -7.56 -7.32
C GLY A 11 -21.17 -8.43 -8.40
N GLU A 12 -20.97 -7.88 -9.60
CA GLU A 12 -20.12 -8.53 -10.61
C GLU A 12 -18.70 -8.72 -10.05
N GLU A 13 -18.06 -9.84 -10.40
CA GLU A 13 -16.73 -10.22 -9.91
C GLU A 13 -15.70 -9.10 -10.10
N SER A 14 -15.75 -8.40 -11.25
CA SER A 14 -14.91 -7.23 -11.55
C SER A 14 -15.12 -6.04 -10.60
N VAL A 15 -16.34 -5.83 -10.11
CA VAL A 15 -16.66 -4.77 -9.15
C VAL A 15 -16.11 -5.11 -7.77
N ILE A 16 -16.19 -6.39 -7.37
CA ILE A 16 -15.63 -6.88 -6.10
C ILE A 16 -14.10 -6.75 -6.14
N ASP A 17 -13.46 -7.18 -7.21
CA ASP A 17 -12.00 -7.07 -7.39
C ASP A 17 -11.53 -5.62 -7.36
N ALA A 18 -12.23 -4.71 -8.05
CA ALA A 18 -11.94 -3.29 -8.00
C ALA A 18 -12.04 -2.73 -6.56
N GLY A 19 -13.06 -3.16 -5.80
CA GLY A 19 -13.22 -2.78 -4.41
C GLY A 19 -12.08 -3.28 -3.51
N ILE A 20 -11.64 -4.52 -3.70
CA ILE A 20 -10.51 -5.10 -2.96
C ILE A 20 -9.21 -4.35 -3.27
N ILE A 21 -8.94 -4.05 -4.54
CA ILE A 21 -7.74 -3.32 -4.96
C ILE A 21 -7.72 -1.92 -4.36
N VAL A 22 -8.85 -1.19 -4.42
CA VAL A 22 -8.97 0.13 -3.79
C VAL A 22 -8.74 0.04 -2.28
N ALA A 23 -9.25 -0.99 -1.63
CA ALA A 23 -9.01 -1.20 -0.20
C ALA A 23 -7.53 -1.48 0.11
N ALA A 24 -6.85 -2.27 -0.72
CA ALA A 24 -5.43 -2.57 -0.59
C ALA A 24 -4.56 -1.32 -0.84
N GLN A 25 -4.78 -0.58 -1.93
CA GLN A 25 -4.05 0.66 -2.24
C GLN A 25 -4.15 1.69 -1.11
N LYS A 26 -5.30 1.78 -0.42
CA LYS A 26 -5.44 2.66 0.76
C LYS A 26 -4.50 2.27 1.90
N VAL A 27 -4.28 0.97 2.10
CA VAL A 27 -3.34 0.46 3.11
C VAL A 27 -1.92 0.81 2.68
N GLU A 28 -1.54 0.50 1.43
CA GLU A 28 -0.21 0.83 0.90
C GLU A 28 0.11 2.32 1.01
N HIS A 29 -0.82 3.20 0.63
CA HIS A 29 -0.63 4.65 0.74
C HIS A 29 -0.45 5.12 2.18
N TYR A 30 -1.10 4.48 3.15
CA TYR A 30 -0.90 4.77 4.57
C TYR A 30 0.50 4.36 5.02
N GLU A 31 0.98 3.21 4.57
CA GLU A 31 2.30 2.69 4.91
C GLU A 31 3.42 3.52 4.25
N ILE A 32 3.30 3.85 2.96
CA ILE A 32 4.22 4.73 2.23
C ILE A 32 4.37 6.08 2.94
N ALA A 33 3.26 6.71 3.32
CA ALA A 33 3.29 7.98 4.05
C ALA A 33 3.95 7.85 5.44
N SER A 34 3.67 6.74 6.13
CA SER A 34 4.20 6.46 7.46
C SER A 34 5.70 6.17 7.43
N TYR A 35 6.14 5.19 6.63
CA TYR A 35 7.55 4.84 6.49
C TYR A 35 8.38 5.98 5.92
N GLY A 36 7.87 6.73 4.94
CA GLY A 36 8.53 7.92 4.43
C GLY A 36 8.82 8.97 5.52
N SER A 37 7.86 9.19 6.42
CA SER A 37 8.01 10.13 7.54
C SER A 37 9.02 9.61 8.58
N VAL A 38 8.87 8.36 9.04
CA VAL A 38 9.73 7.79 10.09
C VAL A 38 11.16 7.60 9.60
N ARG A 39 11.37 7.18 8.34
CA ARG A 39 12.70 7.10 7.72
C ARG A 39 13.40 8.46 7.73
N THR A 40 12.67 9.52 7.35
CA THR A 40 13.21 10.90 7.36
C THR A 40 13.62 11.32 8.77
N PHE A 41 12.80 11.02 9.79
CA PHE A 41 13.18 11.30 11.17
C PHE A 41 14.38 10.46 11.64
N ALA A 42 14.49 9.19 11.23
CA ALA A 42 15.64 8.37 11.54
C ALA A 42 16.95 8.97 10.98
N GLN A 43 16.92 9.50 9.75
CA GLN A 43 18.06 10.22 9.16
C GLN A 43 18.43 11.47 9.96
N LEU A 44 17.45 12.29 10.33
CA LEU A 44 17.68 13.51 11.12
C LEU A 44 18.27 13.21 12.52
N LEU A 45 17.98 12.04 13.07
CA LEU A 45 18.49 11.58 14.37
C LEU A 45 19.82 10.81 14.27
N GLY A 46 20.42 10.69 13.08
CA GLY A 46 21.64 9.93 12.85
C GLY A 46 21.49 8.42 13.09
N LYS A 47 20.28 7.88 12.89
CA LYS A 47 19.97 6.45 13.02
C LYS A 47 20.03 5.75 11.67
N ASP A 48 21.20 5.78 11.03
CA ASP A 48 21.38 5.37 9.63
C ASP A 48 20.89 3.94 9.35
N LYS A 49 21.26 2.97 10.20
CA LYS A 49 20.79 1.58 10.05
C LYS A 49 19.26 1.45 10.12
N SER A 50 18.60 2.26 10.94
CA SER A 50 17.14 2.28 11.01
C SER A 50 16.55 2.94 9.76
N ALA A 51 17.17 4.01 9.26
CA ALA A 51 16.75 4.65 8.02
C ALA A 51 16.87 3.69 6.83
N ASP A 52 17.94 2.91 6.73
CA ASP A 52 18.12 1.92 5.66
C ASP A 52 17.05 0.84 5.68
N LEU A 53 16.72 0.30 6.86
CA LEU A 53 15.66 -0.69 7.00
C LEU A 53 14.28 -0.10 6.66
N LEU A 54 14.00 1.12 7.11
CA LEU A 54 12.75 1.81 6.80
C LEU A 54 12.64 2.18 5.31
N GLN A 55 13.77 2.45 4.65
CA GLN A 55 13.80 2.68 3.20
C GLN A 55 13.52 1.37 2.45
N ALA A 56 14.11 0.25 2.86
CA ALA A 56 13.83 -1.04 2.24
C ALA A 56 12.34 -1.40 2.31
N THR A 57 11.69 -1.23 3.48
CA THR A 57 10.24 -1.43 3.60
C THR A 57 9.45 -0.43 2.76
N LEU A 58 9.83 0.86 2.75
CA LEU A 58 9.17 1.87 1.90
C LEU A 58 9.23 1.50 0.41
N ASP A 59 10.34 0.95 -0.05
CA ASP A 59 10.51 0.50 -1.44
C ASP A 59 9.60 -0.71 -1.73
N GLU A 60 9.54 -1.69 -0.81
CA GLU A 60 8.64 -2.85 -0.92
C GLU A 60 7.16 -2.43 -1.02
N GLU A 61 6.67 -1.53 -0.15
CA GLU A 61 5.26 -1.07 -0.22
C GLU A 61 4.99 -0.22 -1.48
N SER A 62 6.00 0.54 -1.94
CA SER A 62 5.87 1.31 -3.19
C SER A 62 5.73 0.39 -4.40
N GLU A 63 6.52 -0.69 -4.46
CA GLU A 63 6.42 -1.72 -5.49
C GLU A 63 5.08 -2.47 -5.41
N ALA A 64 4.61 -2.81 -4.21
CA ALA A 64 3.31 -3.44 -4.01
C ALA A 64 2.16 -2.56 -4.54
N ASN A 65 2.19 -1.26 -4.23
CA ASN A 65 1.21 -0.31 -4.76
C ASN A 65 1.26 -0.19 -6.30
N GLU A 66 2.46 -0.21 -6.90
CA GLU A 66 2.60 -0.23 -8.36
C GLU A 66 2.00 -1.50 -8.99
N LEU A 67 2.15 -2.66 -8.35
CA LEU A 67 1.51 -3.89 -8.81
C LEU A 67 -0.02 -3.81 -8.72
N LEU A 68 -0.56 -3.21 -7.66
CA LEU A 68 -1.99 -2.95 -7.52
C LEU A 68 -2.51 -1.99 -8.60
N ASN A 69 -1.73 -0.97 -8.98
CA ASN A 69 -2.09 -0.08 -10.09
C ASN A 69 -2.20 -0.83 -11.41
N LYS A 70 -1.24 -1.71 -11.72
CA LYS A 70 -1.29 -2.55 -12.93
C LYS A 70 -2.51 -3.46 -12.91
N LEU A 71 -2.81 -4.07 -11.76
CA LEU A 71 -3.99 -4.92 -11.62
C LEU A 71 -5.29 -4.11 -11.80
N ALA A 72 -5.34 -2.86 -11.34
CA ALA A 72 -6.49 -1.98 -11.56
C ALA A 72 -6.70 -1.62 -13.03
N GLU A 73 -5.61 -1.43 -13.80
CA GLU A 73 -5.66 -1.17 -15.24
C GLU A 73 -6.21 -2.38 -16.03
N ASP A 74 -5.91 -3.60 -15.58
CA ASP A 74 -6.35 -4.84 -16.24
C ASP A 74 -7.85 -5.17 -16.00
N ILE A 75 -8.49 -4.55 -15.01
CA ILE A 75 -9.92 -4.77 -14.70
C ILE A 75 -10.85 -4.00 -15.65
N VAL A 76 -10.36 -2.92 -16.28
CA VAL A 76 -11.16 -2.01 -17.13
C VAL A 76 -11.11 -2.38 -18.61
#